data_AF-A0A317EV04-F1
#
_entry.id   AF-A0A317EV04-F1
#
_cell.length_a   1.000
_cell.length_b   1.000
_cell.length_c   1.000
_cell.angle_alpha   90.00
_cell.angle_beta   90.00
_cell.angle_gamma   90.00
#
_symmetry.space_group_name_H-M   'P 1'
#
loop_
_entity.id
_entity.type
_entity.pdbx_description
1 polymer ?
#
loop_
_entity_poly.entity_id
_entity_poly.type
_entity_poly.pdbx_seq_one_letter_code
_entity_poly.pdbx_strand_id
1 'polypeptide(L)'
;MKLFISPISASEWKINVADFKVQLEKYVLGSRVWEVNDLNRKYILEWELFISNVLKLEGRLSRDLISIVIECRDAVFAFDFIKWYASWLPAQEEIWIYDEPFEFNCALNELSKDLLISLMGS
;
A
#
# COMPACT_ATOMS: atom_id res chain seq x y z
N MET A 1 -8.48 -7.13 5.75
CA MET A 1 -8.67 -5.67 5.90
C MET A 1 -8.14 -4.99 4.66
N LYS A 2 -8.84 -3.97 4.17
CA LYS A 2 -8.38 -3.13 3.06
C LYS A 2 -8.08 -1.73 3.56
N LEU A 3 -6.94 -1.21 3.12
CA LEU A 3 -6.44 0.11 3.48
C LEU A 3 -6.20 0.96 2.24
N PHE A 4 -6.62 2.22 2.30
CA PHE A 4 -6.28 3.25 1.33
C PHE A 4 -5.18 4.12 1.93
N ILE A 5 -4.09 4.32 1.19
CA ILE A 5 -2.94 5.10 1.64
C ILE A 5 -2.70 6.19 0.61
N SER A 6 -2.91 7.44 1.01
CA SER A 6 -2.87 8.59 0.10
C SER A 6 -2.39 9.85 0.82
N PRO A 7 -1.78 10.82 0.11
CA PRO A 7 -1.66 12.18 0.61
C PRO A 7 -3.04 12.78 0.95
N ILE A 8 -3.10 13.64 1.97
CA ILE A 8 -4.34 14.37 2.30
C ILE A 8 -4.63 15.52 1.33
N SER A 9 -3.58 16.10 0.77
CA SER A 9 -3.62 17.21 -0.16
C SER A 9 -3.07 16.80 -1.52
N ALA A 10 -3.33 17.61 -2.55
CA ALA A 10 -2.76 17.36 -3.87
C ALA A 10 -1.23 17.41 -3.79
N SER A 11 -0.57 16.33 -4.20
CA SER A 11 0.89 16.23 -4.28
C SER A 11 1.35 16.29 -5.73
N GLU A 12 2.48 16.99 -5.96
CA GLU A 12 3.18 16.96 -7.26
C GLU A 12 4.12 15.76 -7.38
N TRP A 13 4.50 15.16 -6.25
CA TRP A 13 5.29 13.94 -6.23
C TRP A 13 4.50 12.78 -6.82
N LYS A 14 5.18 11.88 -7.52
CA LYS A 14 4.58 10.70 -8.15
C LYS A 14 5.50 9.51 -8.00
N ILE A 15 4.90 8.34 -7.81
CA ILE A 15 5.58 7.06 -7.83
C ILE A 15 6.09 6.80 -9.25
N ASN A 16 7.40 6.57 -9.37
CA ASN A 16 7.95 5.99 -10.58
C ASN A 16 7.54 4.51 -10.66
N VAL A 17 6.59 4.19 -11.54
CA VAL A 17 6.02 2.84 -11.68
C VAL A 17 7.09 1.78 -11.96
N ALA A 18 8.08 2.10 -12.79
CA ALA A 18 9.13 1.14 -13.15
C ALA A 18 10.03 0.81 -11.96
N ASP A 19 10.48 1.84 -11.23
CA ASP A 19 11.30 1.65 -10.03
C ASP A 19 10.51 0.94 -8.94
N PHE A 20 9.25 1.33 -8.73
CA PHE A 20 8.38 0.74 -7.72
C PHE A 20 8.14 -0.75 -7.97
N LYS A 21 7.88 -1.14 -9.23
CA LYS A 21 7.73 -2.53 -9.65
C LYS A 21 8.98 -3.36 -9.34
N VAL A 22 10.15 -2.87 -9.74
CA VAL A 22 11.44 -3.54 -9.46
C VAL A 22 11.67 -3.75 -7.96
N GLN A 23 11.14 -2.84 -7.13
CA GLN A 23 11.38 -2.85 -5.69
C GLN A 23 10.36 -3.72 -4.96
N LEU A 24 9.12 -3.80 -5.43
CA LEU A 24 8.17 -4.84 -5.02
C LEU A 24 8.72 -6.24 -5.30
N GLU A 25 9.32 -6.44 -6.48
CA GLU A 25 9.93 -7.72 -6.86
C GLU A 25 11.11 -8.12 -5.96
N LYS A 26 11.82 -7.13 -5.42
CA LYS A 26 12.92 -7.33 -4.46
C LYS A 26 12.46 -7.46 -3.01
N TYR A 27 11.32 -6.85 -2.66
CA TYR A 27 10.81 -6.83 -1.29
C TYR A 27 10.47 -8.24 -0.79
N VAL A 28 9.83 -9.05 -1.65
CA VAL A 28 9.51 -10.45 -1.36
C VAL A 28 9.74 -11.32 -2.60
N LEU A 29 10.56 -12.37 -2.45
CA LEU A 29 10.92 -13.30 -3.54
C LEU A 29 9.71 -13.97 -4.21
N GLY A 30 8.62 -14.17 -3.47
CA GLY A 30 7.38 -14.78 -3.97
C GLY A 30 6.40 -13.79 -4.61
N SER A 31 6.81 -12.55 -4.88
CA SER A 31 5.92 -11.52 -5.42
C SER A 31 5.46 -11.82 -6.85
N ARG A 32 4.24 -11.38 -7.16
CA ARG A 32 3.70 -11.28 -8.52
C ARG A 32 3.28 -9.84 -8.74
N VAL A 33 3.79 -9.22 -9.80
CA VAL A 33 3.50 -7.82 -10.11
C VAL A 33 3.13 -7.70 -11.58
N TRP A 34 2.02 -7.02 -11.89
CA TRP A 34 1.57 -6.84 -13.26
C TRP A 34 0.99 -5.45 -13.50
N GLU A 35 1.11 -5.00 -14.74
CA GLU A 35 0.57 -3.71 -15.19
C GLU A 35 -0.87 -3.87 -15.67
N VAL A 36 -1.67 -2.84 -15.40
CA VAL A 36 -3.07 -2.76 -15.78
C VAL A 36 -3.22 -1.81 -16.97
N ASN A 37 -3.30 -2.41 -18.16
CA ASN A 37 -3.42 -1.69 -19.42
C ASN A 37 -4.84 -1.17 -19.72
N ASP A 38 -5.85 -1.66 -19.02
CA ASP A 38 -7.23 -1.19 -19.18
C ASP A 38 -7.40 0.21 -18.56
N LEU A 39 -7.51 1.22 -19.44
CA LEU A 39 -7.65 2.63 -19.07
C LEU A 39 -8.94 2.94 -18.28
N ASN A 40 -9.95 2.07 -18.33
CA ASN A 40 -11.17 2.24 -17.54
C ASN A 40 -10.99 1.88 -16.06
N ARG A 41 -9.92 1.14 -15.72
CA ARG A 41 -9.60 0.81 -14.33
C ARG A 41 -8.92 1.97 -13.64
N LYS A 42 -9.20 2.16 -12.34
CA LYS A 42 -8.61 3.22 -11.51
C LYS A 42 -7.13 2.98 -11.17
N TYR A 43 -6.60 1.81 -11.48
CA TYR A 43 -5.25 1.36 -11.13
C TYR A 43 -4.40 1.13 -12.37
N ILE A 44 -3.08 1.31 -12.23
CA ILE A 44 -2.09 1.10 -13.30
C ILE A 44 -1.15 -0.08 -12.99
N LEU A 45 -1.01 -0.46 -11.73
CA LEU A 45 -0.17 -1.57 -11.28
C LEU A 45 -0.93 -2.35 -10.20
N GLU A 46 -0.81 -3.67 -10.22
CA GLU A 46 -1.33 -4.56 -9.18
C GLU A 46 -0.26 -5.57 -8.78
N TRP A 47 -0.32 -6.04 -7.53
CA TRP A 47 0.62 -7.02 -7.03
C TRP A 47 0.01 -7.95 -5.97
N GLU A 48 0.63 -9.11 -5.83
CA GLU A 48 0.42 -10.09 -4.76
C GLU A 48 1.76 -10.41 -4.10
N LEU A 49 1.81 -10.42 -2.77
CA LEU A 49 2.99 -10.79 -1.98
C LEU A 49 2.74 -12.07 -1.20
N PHE A 50 3.63 -13.04 -1.37
CA PHE A 50 3.52 -14.37 -0.78
C PHE A 50 4.68 -14.67 0.17
N ILE A 51 4.38 -15.23 1.35
CA ILE A 51 5.37 -15.81 2.26
C ILE A 51 5.08 -17.30 2.36
N SER A 52 6.07 -18.15 2.02
CA SER A 52 5.92 -19.61 2.03
C SER A 52 4.67 -20.10 1.28
N ASN A 53 4.41 -19.53 0.10
CA ASN A 53 3.23 -19.77 -0.75
C ASN A 53 1.87 -19.33 -0.18
N VAL A 54 1.86 -18.62 0.94
CA VAL A 54 0.63 -18.04 1.51
C VAL A 54 0.54 -16.57 1.10
N LEU A 55 -0.58 -16.19 0.47
CA LEU A 55 -0.88 -14.80 0.14
C LEU A 55 -1.01 -13.97 1.43
N LYS A 56 -0.18 -12.94 1.56
CA LYS A 56 -0.16 -12.06 2.74
C LYS A 56 -0.77 -10.69 2.45
N LEU A 57 -0.50 -10.15 1.27
CA LEU A 57 -0.94 -8.83 0.86
C LEU A 57 -1.19 -8.79 -0.64
N GLU A 58 -2.29 -8.17 -1.02
CA GLU A 58 -2.56 -7.70 -2.37
C GLU A 58 -2.47 -6.19 -2.37
N GLY A 59 -2.05 -5.59 -3.47
CA GLY A 59 -2.08 -4.14 -3.56
C GLY A 59 -2.16 -3.60 -4.96
N ARG A 60 -2.52 -2.32 -5.05
CA ARG A 60 -2.84 -1.62 -6.28
C ARG A 60 -2.33 -0.19 -6.21
N LEU A 61 -1.71 0.28 -7.29
CA LEU A 61 -1.28 1.66 -7.46
C LEU A 61 -2.30 2.40 -8.31
N SER A 62 -2.84 3.50 -7.81
CA SER A 62 -3.77 4.35 -8.55
C SER A 62 -3.12 5.00 -9.76
N ARG A 63 -3.94 5.34 -10.77
CA ARG A 63 -3.47 6.01 -12.00
C ARG A 63 -2.92 7.42 -11.78
N ASP A 64 -3.26 8.06 -10.67
CA ASP A 64 -2.68 9.35 -10.27
C ASP A 64 -1.21 9.23 -9.79
N LEU A 65 -0.74 8.00 -9.56
CA LEU A 65 0.60 7.64 -9.10
C LEU A 65 0.96 8.14 -7.70
N ILE A 66 -0.02 8.52 -6.88
CA ILE A 66 0.22 9.05 -5.53
C ILE A 66 -0.41 8.22 -4.42
N SER A 67 -1.35 7.34 -4.77
CA SER A 67 -2.08 6.54 -3.80
C SER A 67 -1.92 5.05 -4.03
N ILE A 68 -1.95 4.29 -2.95
CA ILE A 68 -2.04 2.83 -3.03
C ILE A 68 -3.24 2.32 -2.24
N VAL A 69 -3.73 1.16 -2.66
CA VAL A 69 -4.71 0.38 -1.91
C VAL A 69 -4.06 -0.96 -1.61
N ILE A 70 -4.12 -1.40 -0.36
CA ILE A 70 -3.65 -2.73 0.03
C ILE A 70 -4.76 -3.52 0.70
N GLU A 71 -4.83 -4.81 0.40
CA GLU A 71 -5.67 -5.78 1.08
C GLU A 71 -4.76 -6.78 1.79
N CYS A 72 -4.91 -6.89 3.11
CA CYS A 72 -4.03 -7.68 3.93
C CYS A 72 -4.80 -8.64 4.84
N ARG A 73 -4.17 -9.78 5.10
CA ARG A 73 -4.65 -10.82 6.03
C ARG A 73 -3.76 -10.98 7.27
N ASP A 74 -2.63 -10.27 7.29
CA ASP A 74 -1.61 -10.36 8.30
C ASP A 74 -1.20 -8.93 8.70
N ALA A 75 -1.62 -8.50 9.90
CA ALA A 75 -1.41 -7.14 10.39
C ALA A 75 0.09 -6.80 10.54
N VAL A 76 0.89 -7.79 10.93
CA VAL A 76 2.33 -7.62 11.13
C VAL A 76 2.99 -7.36 9.78
N PHE A 77 2.65 -8.19 8.79
CA PHE A 77 3.17 -8.01 7.44
C PHE A 77 2.67 -6.71 6.79
N ALA A 78 1.41 -6.34 7.01
CA ALA A 78 0.86 -5.08 6.54
C ALA A 78 1.62 -3.87 7.11
N PHE A 79 1.88 -3.87 8.41
CA PHE A 79 2.67 -2.80 9.05
C PHE A 79 4.07 -2.69 8.43
N ASP A 80 4.76 -3.82 8.29
CA ASP A 80 6.13 -3.83 7.76
C ASP A 80 6.14 -3.37 6.28
N PHE A 81 5.13 -3.73 5.49
CA PHE A 81 4.95 -3.24 4.11
C PHE A 81 4.70 -1.73 4.08
N ILE A 82 3.80 -1.22 4.93
CA ILE A 82 3.48 0.21 4.97
C ILE A 82 4.69 1.04 5.39
N LYS A 83 5.51 0.55 6.34
CA LYS A 83 6.77 1.20 6.71
C LYS A 83 7.79 1.17 5.57
N TRP A 84 7.87 0.06 4.83
CA TRP A 84 8.69 0.01 3.63
C TRP A 84 8.21 1.02 2.59
N TYR A 85 6.91 1.07 2.28
CA TYR A 85 6.31 2.03 1.36
C TYR A 85 6.58 3.48 1.78
N ALA A 86 6.46 3.79 3.08
CA ALA A 86 6.73 5.11 3.63
C ALA A 86 8.14 5.63 3.31
N SER A 87 9.14 4.74 3.18
CA SER A 87 10.51 5.13 2.84
C SER A 87 10.68 5.67 1.41
N TRP A 88 9.67 5.50 0.56
CA TRP A 88 9.63 6.02 -0.82
C TRP A 88 8.99 7.40 -0.91
N LEU A 89 8.32 7.83 0.16
CA LEU A 89 7.54 9.06 0.18
C LEU A 89 8.43 10.24 0.57
N PRO A 90 8.25 11.44 -0.03
CA PRO A 90 8.94 12.63 0.42
C PRO A 90 8.59 12.95 1.87
N ALA A 91 9.57 13.37 2.66
CA ALA A 91 9.40 13.60 4.10
C ALA A 91 8.36 14.71 4.42
N GLN A 92 8.12 15.63 3.49
CA GLN A 92 7.14 16.70 3.65
C GLN A 92 5.69 16.30 3.32
N GLU A 93 5.44 15.10 2.79
CA GLU A 93 4.10 14.68 2.41
C GLU A 93 3.31 14.19 3.63
N GLU A 94 2.13 14.76 3.81
CA GLU A 94 1.21 14.33 4.86
C GLU A 94 0.34 13.18 4.34
N ILE A 95 0.79 11.96 4.63
CA ILE A 95 0.18 10.72 4.15
C ILE A 95 -0.77 10.17 5.22
N TRP A 96 -1.96 9.80 4.79
CA TRP A 96 -3.02 9.26 5.61
C TRP A 96 -3.38 7.85 5.19
N ILE A 97 -3.90 7.10 6.15
CA ILE A 97 -4.36 5.73 5.99
C ILE A 97 -5.84 5.70 6.36
N TYR A 98 -6.65 5.05 5.55
CA TYR A 98 -8.09 4.87 5.75
C TYR A 98 -8.47 3.40 5.62
N ASP A 99 -9.44 2.93 6.40
CA ASP A 99 -10.04 1.60 6.24
C ASP A 99 -11.22 1.58 5.23
N GLU A 100 -11.75 0.41 4.90
CA GLU A 100 -12.78 0.24 3.85
C GLU A 100 -14.22 0.72 4.16
N PRO A 101 -14.63 1.01 5.40
CA PRO A 101 -15.81 1.85 5.63
C PRO A 101 -15.50 3.35 5.79
N PHE A 102 -14.21 3.76 5.76
CA PHE A 102 -13.74 5.11 6.10
C PHE A 102 -14.12 5.55 7.53
N GLU A 103 -14.26 4.59 8.44
CA GLU A 103 -14.57 4.84 9.86
C GLU A 103 -13.30 5.09 10.67
N PHE A 104 -12.19 4.49 10.24
CA PHE A 104 -10.88 4.70 10.80
C PHE A 104 -9.99 5.47 9.82
N ASN A 105 -9.27 6.47 10.36
CA ASN A 105 -8.17 7.10 9.67
C ASN A 105 -7.08 7.52 10.64
N CYS A 106 -5.83 7.50 10.19
CA CYS A 106 -4.70 8.05 10.93
C CYS A 106 -3.63 8.56 9.97
N ALA A 107 -2.79 9.47 10.46
CA ALA A 107 -1.58 9.83 9.76
C ALA A 107 -0.58 8.64 9.74
N LEU A 108 0.19 8.50 8.66
CA LEU A 108 1.14 7.39 8.47
C LEU A 108 2.21 7.31 9.56
N ASN A 109 2.60 8.45 10.13
CA ASN A 109 3.54 8.56 11.24
C ASN A 109 2.94 8.10 12.59
N GLU A 110 1.62 8.15 12.73
CA GLU A 110 0.88 7.69 13.92
C GLU A 110 0.55 6.19 13.87
N LEU A 111 0.65 5.57 12.69
CA LEU A 111 0.43 4.14 12.53
C LEU A 111 1.39 3.31 13.41
N SER A 112 0.80 2.43 14.22
CA SER A 112 1.52 1.43 15.01
C SER A 112 1.11 0.00 14.62
N LYS A 113 1.95 -0.97 14.96
CA LYS A 113 1.68 -2.40 14.74
C LYS A 113 0.46 -2.86 15.54
N ASP A 114 0.36 -2.42 16.79
CA ASP A 114 -0.76 -2.76 17.68
C ASP A 114 -2.09 -2.21 17.18
N LEU A 115 -2.08 -1.00 16.59
CA LEU A 115 -3.26 -0.40 15.99
C LEU A 115 -3.78 -1.25 14.81
N LEU A 116 -2.90 -1.67 13.91
CA LEU A 116 -3.30 -2.56 12.80
C LEU A 116 -3.80 -3.92 13.27
N ILE A 117 -3.17 -4.51 14.30
CA ILE A 117 -3.64 -5.76 14.89
C ILE A 117 -5.06 -5.59 15.46
N SER A 118 -5.30 -4.48 16.17
CA SER A 118 -6.63 -4.17 16.71
C SER A 118 -7.68 -4.04 15.62
N LEU A 119 -7.38 -3.32 14.53
CA LEU A 119 -8.32 -3.10 13.41
C LEU A 119 -8.62 -4.37 12.61
N MET A 120 -7.73 -5.36 12.63
CA MET A 120 -7.92 -6.63 11.92
C MET A 120 -8.58 -7.72 12.76
N GLY A 121 -8.56 -7.57 14.09
CA GLY A 121 -9.16 -8.51 15.04
C GLY A 121 -10.59 -8.17 15.46
N SER A 122 -11.07 -6.96 15.12
CA SER A 122 -12.45 -6.48 15.27
C SER A 122 -13.33 -6.89 14.09
#